data_AF-A0A319E9W9-F1
#
_entry.id   AF-A0A319E9W9-F1
#
_cell.length_a   1.000
_cell.length_b   1.000
_cell.length_c   1.000
_cell.angle_alpha   90.00
_cell.angle_beta   90.00
_cell.angle_gamma   90.00
#
_symmetry.space_group_name_H-M   'P 1'
#
loop_
_entity.id
_entity.type
_entity.pdbx_description
1 polymer ?
#
loop_
_entity_poly.entity_id
_entity_poly.type
_entity_poly.pdbx_seq_one_letter_code
_entity_poly.pdbx_strand_id
1 'polypeptide(L)'
;MNVRRLVALCRLALGFLVVLIAVTGIFWPSYTHLPPHYRALRRSATQSGLSGRGNPHDEKIFIAAILYDRQGTLAGGRWGNALLQLIDLLGDDNVFLSIYENDGGVKGQQALQHLESQLPCNSSIQIDRHLDLNAFPRVTGPGGAQRIKRTNYLAELRNRALRPLDEHPDAKYDRILYLNDVIFDPIDVLHLLFSTNSDENGVAQYRAACAVDFTNAFKFYDTYATRDLNGYGIGLQFFPWFTTAGTGQSRKDVLAGKDAVRVRSCWGGMVAFDATYFQRRDNPVRFRADPDLFFDGSECCIIHADIQDSPSKEKPVADPGIYMNPFVRVAYDERSHAWLGVTRRFERLYPLAHNLASRLAGFPRYNPRRSEIPGQVVKETLWVSDATDARGGAFREVDRVAGNDGFCADGFGGFRGLQVIVEDRQPGQDGWEEIPMPAT
;
A
#
# COMPACT_ATOMS: atom_id res chain seq x y z
N MET A 1 42.70 31.18 -0.99
CA MET A 1 42.62 30.17 0.09
C MET A 1 43.63 29.07 -0.21
N ASN A 2 44.62 28.81 0.66
CA ASN A 2 45.69 27.83 0.38
C ASN A 2 45.14 26.40 0.26
N VAL A 3 45.58 25.65 -0.76
CA VAL A 3 45.16 24.27 -1.04
C VAL A 3 45.28 23.37 0.20
N ARG A 4 46.34 23.53 0.99
CA ARG A 4 46.53 22.81 2.26
C ARG A 4 45.43 23.09 3.30
N ARG A 5 44.95 24.34 3.40
CA ARG A 5 43.84 24.70 4.30
C ARG A 5 42.52 24.12 3.81
N LEU A 6 42.28 24.11 2.49
CA LEU A 6 41.10 23.50 1.90
C LEU A 6 41.07 21.98 2.17
N VAL A 7 42.20 21.28 1.97
CA VAL A 7 42.30 19.84 2.26
C VAL A 7 42.06 19.54 3.75
N ALA A 8 42.62 20.35 4.65
CA ALA A 8 42.39 20.20 6.08
C ALA A 8 40.90 20.40 6.45
N LEU A 9 40.25 21.42 5.88
CA LEU A 9 38.81 21.66 6.07
C LEU A 9 37.95 20.51 5.55
N CYS A 10 38.26 19.97 4.36
CA CYS A 10 37.55 18.81 3.81
C CYS A 10 37.70 17.58 4.72
N ARG A 11 38.90 17.32 5.27
CA ARG A 11 39.12 16.21 6.21
C ARG A 11 38.35 16.38 7.51
N LEU A 12 38.33 17.59 8.08
CA LEU A 12 37.56 17.90 9.28
C LEU A 12 36.06 17.75 9.04
N ALA A 13 35.55 18.26 7.90
CA ALA A 13 34.16 18.12 7.52
C ALA A 13 33.75 16.65 7.33
N LEU A 14 34.59 15.85 6.66
CA LEU A 14 34.36 14.42 6.50
C LEU A 14 34.40 13.69 7.84
N GLY A 15 35.36 13.99 8.71
CA GLY A 15 35.45 13.42 10.05
C GLY A 15 34.21 13.74 10.89
N PHE A 16 33.77 15.00 10.88
CA PHE A 16 32.53 15.41 11.54
C PHE A 16 31.31 14.68 10.98
N LEU A 17 31.20 14.53 9.65
CA LEU A 17 30.10 13.80 9.02
C LEU A 17 30.08 12.33 9.44
N VAL A 18 31.24 11.65 9.47
CA VAL A 18 31.35 10.26 9.92
C VAL A 18 30.92 10.12 11.38
N VAL A 19 31.39 11.02 12.25
CA VAL A 19 30.99 11.05 13.67
C VAL A 19 29.49 11.28 13.80
N LEU A 20 28.92 12.23 13.06
CA LEU A 20 27.48 12.53 13.07
C LEU A 20 26.65 11.32 12.63
N ILE A 21 27.07 10.63 11.57
CA ILE A 21 26.43 9.41 11.08
C ILE A 21 26.46 8.32 12.15
N ALA A 22 27.64 8.06 12.72
CA ALA A 22 27.82 7.02 13.74
C ALA A 22 26.99 7.32 15.00
N VAL A 23 27.09 8.55 15.53
CA VAL A 23 26.36 8.99 16.72
C VAL A 23 24.86 8.91 16.49
N THR A 24 24.35 9.36 15.33
CA THR A 24 22.91 9.28 15.04
C THR A 24 22.42 7.84 14.95
N GLY A 25 23.15 6.97 14.24
CA GLY A 25 22.80 5.56 14.11
C GLY A 25 22.83 4.78 15.43
N ILE A 26 23.66 5.20 16.39
CA ILE A 26 23.79 4.55 17.70
C ILE A 26 22.76 5.07 18.70
N PHE A 27 22.65 6.39 18.86
CA PHE A 27 21.89 6.99 19.97
C PHE A 27 20.49 7.48 19.58
N TRP A 28 20.25 7.74 18.29
CA TRP A 28 18.98 8.25 17.81
C TRP A 28 18.46 7.53 16.55
N PRO A 29 18.39 6.19 16.54
CA PRO A 29 17.91 5.46 15.37
C PRO A 29 16.39 5.63 15.21
N SER A 30 15.92 5.76 13.96
CA SER A 30 14.48 5.76 13.67
C SER A 30 13.91 4.34 13.75
N TYR A 31 12.72 4.19 14.34
CA TYR A 31 11.92 2.96 14.35
C TYR A 31 12.69 1.67 14.70
N THR A 32 13.76 1.78 15.48
CA THR A 32 14.64 0.65 15.85
C THR A 32 14.36 0.18 17.27
N HIS A 33 14.00 1.11 18.16
CA HIS A 33 13.60 0.78 19.52
C HIS A 33 12.09 0.53 19.55
N LEU A 34 11.72 -0.74 19.71
CA LEU A 34 10.32 -1.14 19.82
C LEU A 34 9.68 -0.58 21.10
N PRO A 35 8.44 -0.05 21.03
CA PRO A 35 7.65 0.29 22.21
C PRO A 35 7.48 -0.88 23.19
N PRO A 36 7.16 -0.63 24.47
CA PRO A 36 6.97 -1.69 25.46
C PRO A 36 5.98 -2.78 25.05
N HIS A 37 4.83 -2.41 24.50
CA HIS A 37 3.79 -3.36 24.08
C HIS A 37 4.23 -4.22 22.88
N TYR A 38 4.96 -3.65 21.92
CA TYR A 38 5.61 -4.42 20.85
C TYR A 38 6.58 -5.46 21.41
N ARG A 39 7.43 -5.08 22.37
CA ARG A 39 8.37 -6.04 22.99
C ARG A 39 7.64 -7.15 23.75
N ALA A 40 6.49 -6.85 24.37
CA ALA A 40 5.67 -7.84 25.06
C ALA A 40 5.09 -8.85 24.06
N LEU A 41 4.45 -8.37 22.97
CA LEU A 41 3.89 -9.23 21.93
C LEU A 41 4.96 -10.11 21.27
N ARG A 42 6.12 -9.52 20.93
CA ARG A 42 7.25 -10.29 20.37
C ARG A 42 7.75 -11.37 21.31
N ARG A 43 7.85 -11.09 22.62
CA ARG A 43 8.24 -12.11 23.61
C ARG A 43 7.23 -13.25 23.66
N SER A 44 5.93 -12.93 23.74
CA SER A 44 4.85 -13.93 23.70
C SER A 44 4.97 -14.85 22.47
N ALA A 45 5.13 -14.25 21.29
CA ALA A 45 5.24 -14.95 20.03
C ALA A 45 6.49 -15.85 19.88
N THR A 46 7.54 -15.60 20.66
CA THR A 46 8.83 -16.32 20.55
C THR A 46 9.10 -17.33 21.67
N GLN A 47 8.38 -17.22 22.81
CA GLN A 47 8.67 -18.01 24.01
C GLN A 47 7.80 -19.26 24.17
N SER A 48 6.72 -19.37 23.40
CA SER A 48 5.83 -20.54 23.37
C SER A 48 6.01 -21.32 22.07
N GLY A 49 5.84 -22.64 22.12
CA GLY A 49 5.75 -23.50 20.94
C GLY A 49 4.31 -23.80 20.50
N LEU A 50 3.31 -23.19 21.16
CA LEU A 50 1.90 -23.40 20.84
C LEU A 50 1.50 -22.58 19.60
N SER A 51 0.62 -23.14 18.77
CA SER A 51 -0.07 -22.39 17.70
C SER A 51 -0.94 -21.29 18.33
N GLY A 52 -1.06 -20.13 17.67
CA GLY A 52 -1.83 -18.98 18.16
C GLY A 52 -1.12 -18.06 19.16
N ARG A 53 0.13 -18.37 19.54
CA ARG A 53 0.93 -17.60 20.52
C ARG A 53 1.15 -16.11 20.20
N GLY A 54 0.96 -15.71 18.95
CA GLY A 54 1.08 -14.34 18.45
C GLY A 54 -0.24 -13.58 18.38
N ASN A 55 -1.36 -14.21 18.69
CA ASN A 55 -2.71 -13.64 18.63
C ASN A 55 -3.28 -13.50 20.05
N PRO A 56 -3.02 -12.37 20.75
CA PRO A 56 -3.32 -12.23 22.18
C PRO A 56 -4.82 -12.19 22.51
N HIS A 57 -5.68 -12.05 21.50
CA HIS A 57 -7.12 -11.88 21.66
C HIS A 57 -7.94 -12.89 20.85
N ASP A 58 -7.29 -13.94 20.32
CA ASP A 58 -7.92 -14.97 19.49
C ASP A 58 -8.77 -14.39 18.33
N GLU A 59 -8.33 -13.25 17.76
CA GLU A 59 -9.01 -12.58 16.65
C GLU A 59 -9.03 -13.49 15.41
N LYS A 60 -10.17 -13.56 14.71
CA LYS A 60 -10.33 -14.28 13.44
C LYS A 60 -9.81 -13.43 12.28
N ILE A 61 -8.81 -13.94 11.56
CA ILE A 61 -8.08 -13.23 10.51
C ILE A 61 -8.35 -13.85 9.15
N PHE A 62 -8.88 -13.07 8.22
CA PHE A 62 -8.97 -13.43 6.81
C PHE A 62 -7.73 -12.90 6.07
N ILE A 63 -6.86 -13.78 5.59
CA ILE A 63 -5.68 -13.40 4.81
C ILE A 63 -6.04 -13.48 3.32
N ALA A 64 -5.87 -12.38 2.59
CA ALA A 64 -6.10 -12.29 1.15
C ALA A 64 -4.80 -11.98 0.41
N ALA A 65 -4.52 -12.69 -0.67
CA ALA A 65 -3.41 -12.38 -1.56
C ALA A 65 -3.80 -12.54 -3.03
N ILE A 66 -3.27 -11.64 -3.87
CA ILE A 66 -3.24 -11.83 -5.32
C ILE A 66 -1.80 -12.08 -5.73
N LEU A 67 -1.54 -13.13 -6.51
CA LEU A 67 -0.19 -13.53 -6.88
C LEU A 67 -0.03 -13.68 -8.38
N TYR A 68 1.18 -13.40 -8.84
CA TYR A 68 1.66 -13.72 -10.18
C TYR A 68 3.03 -14.41 -10.07
N ASP A 69 3.04 -15.73 -9.93
CA ASP A 69 4.26 -16.50 -9.62
C ASP A 69 4.64 -17.48 -10.74
N ARG A 70 5.12 -16.97 -11.88
CA ARG A 70 5.43 -17.85 -13.03
C ARG A 70 6.41 -18.99 -12.73
N GLN A 71 7.37 -18.76 -11.84
CA GLN A 71 8.45 -19.70 -11.56
C GLN A 71 8.24 -20.52 -10.29
N GLY A 72 7.19 -20.23 -9.50
CA GLY A 72 6.96 -20.87 -8.20
C GLY A 72 7.92 -20.40 -7.11
N THR A 73 8.60 -19.27 -7.32
CA THR A 73 9.64 -18.77 -6.41
C THR A 73 9.08 -18.01 -5.21
N LEU A 74 7.85 -17.49 -5.32
CA LEU A 74 7.18 -16.82 -4.20
C LEU A 74 6.54 -17.89 -3.30
N ALA A 75 5.60 -18.67 -3.85
CA ALA A 75 4.85 -19.67 -3.10
C ALA A 75 5.76 -20.80 -2.57
N GLY A 76 6.72 -21.26 -3.38
CA GLY A 76 7.69 -22.28 -2.96
C GLY A 76 8.92 -21.74 -2.23
N GLY A 77 8.98 -20.42 -1.99
CA GLY A 77 10.16 -19.75 -1.45
C GLY A 77 9.93 -19.10 -0.10
N ARG A 78 10.66 -18.01 0.15
CA ARG A 78 10.65 -17.30 1.42
C ARG A 78 9.27 -16.74 1.78
N TRP A 79 8.50 -16.29 0.80
CA TRP A 79 7.15 -15.77 1.01
C TRP A 79 6.21 -16.86 1.53
N GLY A 80 6.14 -18.03 0.87
CA GLY A 80 5.31 -19.15 1.33
C GLY A 80 5.72 -19.67 2.70
N ASN A 81 7.03 -19.78 2.96
CA ASN A 81 7.54 -20.18 4.28
C ASN A 81 7.18 -19.17 5.40
N ALA A 82 7.23 -17.87 5.10
CA ALA A 82 6.81 -16.83 6.04
C ALA A 82 5.30 -16.86 6.28
N LEU A 83 4.49 -17.15 5.24
CA LEU A 83 3.05 -17.32 5.38
C LEU A 83 2.69 -18.49 6.29
N LEU A 84 3.33 -19.66 6.13
CA LEU A 84 3.12 -20.81 7.01
C LEU A 84 3.45 -20.49 8.47
N GLN A 85 4.57 -19.80 8.72
CA GLN A 85 4.94 -19.34 10.06
C GLN A 85 3.95 -18.32 10.63
N LEU A 86 3.42 -17.43 9.78
CA LEU A 86 2.42 -16.46 10.18
C LEU A 86 1.12 -17.15 10.61
N ILE A 87 0.66 -18.15 9.86
CA ILE A 87 -0.56 -18.91 10.20
C ILE A 87 -0.41 -19.58 11.57
N ASP A 88 0.72 -20.27 11.80
CA ASP A 88 1.03 -20.89 13.10
C ASP A 88 1.10 -19.85 14.24
N LEU A 89 1.65 -18.66 13.99
CA LEU A 89 1.66 -17.57 14.98
C LEU A 89 0.26 -17.04 15.30
N LEU A 90 -0.62 -16.95 14.31
CA LEU A 90 -1.99 -16.44 14.47
C LEU A 90 -2.96 -17.48 15.06
N GLY A 91 -2.65 -18.76 14.86
CA GLY A 91 -3.47 -19.88 15.29
C GLY A 91 -4.24 -20.46 14.10
N ASP A 92 -4.08 -21.76 13.87
CA ASP A 92 -4.61 -22.44 12.69
C ASP A 92 -6.13 -22.29 12.57
N ASP A 93 -6.84 -22.40 13.71
CA ASP A 93 -8.30 -22.23 13.81
C ASP A 93 -8.76 -20.77 13.67
N ASN A 94 -7.84 -19.81 13.80
CA ASN A 94 -8.12 -18.38 13.75
C ASN A 94 -7.89 -17.78 12.35
N VAL A 95 -7.40 -18.55 11.39
CA VAL A 95 -7.04 -18.05 10.07
C VAL A 95 -7.90 -18.69 8.97
N PHE A 96 -8.33 -17.86 8.02
CA PHE A 96 -8.74 -18.30 6.70
C PHE A 96 -7.84 -17.67 5.65
N LEU A 97 -7.25 -18.48 4.76
CA LEU A 97 -6.38 -17.99 3.69
C LEU A 97 -7.07 -18.04 2.33
N SER A 98 -7.19 -16.91 1.65
CA SER A 98 -7.61 -16.83 0.26
C SER A 98 -6.47 -16.33 -0.64
N ILE A 99 -6.08 -17.14 -1.61
CA ILE A 99 -5.11 -16.77 -2.64
C ILE A 99 -5.81 -16.84 -3.99
N TYR A 100 -5.71 -15.77 -4.76
CA TYR A 100 -6.09 -15.75 -6.16
C TYR A 100 -4.84 -15.57 -7.03
N GLU A 101 -4.58 -16.51 -7.94
CA GLU A 101 -3.51 -16.44 -8.93
C GLU A 101 -4.10 -16.48 -10.32
N ASN A 102 -3.56 -15.66 -11.23
CA ASN A 102 -3.90 -15.74 -12.64
C ASN A 102 -2.68 -15.71 -13.55
N ASP A 103 -2.81 -16.40 -14.69
CA ASP A 103 -1.81 -16.48 -15.76
C ASP A 103 -0.42 -16.92 -15.28
N GLY A 104 -0.37 -17.68 -14.18
CA GLY A 104 0.83 -18.30 -13.65
C GLY A 104 1.39 -19.38 -14.58
N GLY A 105 2.68 -19.65 -14.41
CA GLY A 105 3.36 -20.74 -15.11
C GLY A 105 3.08 -22.08 -14.45
N VAL A 106 3.31 -23.19 -15.16
CA VAL A 106 3.14 -24.56 -14.62
C VAL A 106 3.88 -24.75 -13.28
N LYS A 107 5.10 -24.19 -13.15
CA LYS A 107 5.87 -24.23 -11.90
C LYS A 107 5.21 -23.44 -10.76
N GLY A 108 4.60 -22.30 -11.08
CA GLY A 108 3.80 -21.51 -10.13
C GLY A 108 2.64 -22.29 -9.56
N GLN A 109 1.88 -22.94 -10.45
CA GLN A 109 0.74 -23.77 -10.06
C GLN A 109 1.18 -24.92 -9.15
N GLN A 110 2.27 -25.61 -9.50
CA GLN A 110 2.83 -26.69 -8.68
C GLN A 110 3.28 -26.18 -7.31
N ALA A 111 3.90 -24.99 -7.25
CA ALA A 111 4.33 -24.38 -5.99
C ALA A 111 3.15 -23.99 -5.11
N LEU A 112 2.08 -23.44 -5.68
CA LEU A 112 0.84 -23.11 -4.95
C LEU A 112 0.13 -24.36 -4.43
N GLN A 113 0.03 -25.41 -5.24
CA GLN A 113 -0.53 -26.70 -4.82
C GLN A 113 0.31 -27.36 -3.71
N HIS A 114 1.63 -27.23 -3.78
CA HIS A 114 2.51 -27.70 -2.70
C HIS A 114 2.30 -26.90 -1.42
N LEU A 115 2.23 -25.58 -1.51
CA LEU A 115 1.91 -24.70 -0.37
C LEU A 115 0.55 -25.08 0.24
N GLU A 116 -0.47 -25.29 -0.59
CA GLU A 116 -1.81 -25.72 -0.17
C GLU A 116 -1.76 -27.00 0.68
N SER A 117 -0.98 -27.99 0.26
CA SER A 117 -0.83 -29.26 0.99
C SER A 117 -0.18 -29.13 2.38
N GLN A 118 0.44 -27.99 2.66
CA GLN A 118 1.12 -27.69 3.93
C GLN A 118 0.30 -26.79 4.85
N LEU A 119 -0.81 -26.21 4.38
CA LEU A 119 -1.60 -25.27 5.16
C LEU A 119 -2.32 -25.98 6.31
N PRO A 120 -2.15 -25.51 7.56
CA PRO A 120 -2.88 -26.09 8.70
C PRO A 120 -4.27 -25.48 8.88
N CYS A 121 -4.59 -24.37 8.19
CA CYS A 121 -5.83 -23.63 8.31
C CYS A 121 -6.79 -23.87 7.13
N ASN A 122 -8.04 -23.41 7.28
CA ASN A 122 -8.97 -23.36 6.15
C ASN A 122 -8.45 -22.40 5.06
N SER A 123 -8.63 -22.78 3.80
CA SER A 123 -8.15 -21.97 2.69
C SER A 123 -8.97 -22.11 1.41
N SER A 124 -8.79 -21.14 0.51
CA SER A 124 -9.30 -21.14 -0.85
C SER A 124 -8.18 -20.64 -1.77
N ILE A 125 -7.56 -21.54 -2.53
CA ILE A 125 -6.52 -21.21 -3.51
C ILE A 125 -7.13 -21.36 -4.90
N GLN A 126 -7.43 -20.23 -5.54
CA GLN A 126 -7.98 -20.17 -6.90
C GLN A 126 -6.86 -19.89 -7.90
N ILE A 127 -6.69 -20.80 -8.86
CA ILE A 127 -5.69 -20.70 -9.93
C ILE A 127 -6.40 -20.56 -11.27
N ASP A 128 -6.41 -19.36 -11.83
CA ASP A 128 -6.96 -19.05 -13.14
C ASP A 128 -5.86 -19.12 -14.22
N ARG A 129 -5.81 -20.24 -14.95
CA ARG A 129 -4.74 -20.49 -15.94
C ARG A 129 -4.76 -19.50 -17.11
N HIS A 130 -5.93 -18.99 -17.44
CA HIS A 130 -6.11 -18.06 -18.53
C HIS A 130 -7.27 -17.14 -18.22
N LEU A 131 -6.92 -15.98 -17.69
CA LEU A 131 -7.91 -14.99 -17.31
C LEU A 131 -8.60 -14.43 -18.56
N ASP A 132 -9.91 -14.64 -18.67
CA ASP A 132 -10.69 -14.07 -19.77
C ASP A 132 -10.78 -12.54 -19.63
N LEU A 133 -9.96 -11.84 -20.41
CA LEU A 133 -9.93 -10.38 -20.45
C LEU A 133 -11.24 -9.76 -20.96
N ASN A 134 -12.11 -10.52 -21.63
CA ASN A 134 -13.41 -10.03 -22.07
C ASN A 134 -14.40 -9.82 -20.91
N ALA A 135 -14.14 -10.42 -19.74
CA ALA A 135 -14.93 -10.20 -18.55
C ALA A 135 -14.72 -8.80 -17.92
N PHE A 136 -13.71 -8.05 -18.38
CA PHE A 136 -13.37 -6.74 -17.82
C PHE A 136 -14.04 -5.60 -18.60
N PRO A 137 -14.46 -4.53 -17.92
CA PRO A 137 -15.04 -3.37 -18.58
C PRO A 137 -14.01 -2.70 -19.50
N ARG A 138 -14.42 -2.49 -20.76
CA ARG A 138 -13.62 -1.81 -21.77
C ARG A 138 -13.97 -0.33 -21.85
N VAL A 139 -12.94 0.48 -22.09
CA VAL A 139 -13.04 1.92 -22.30
C VAL A 139 -12.50 2.29 -23.68
N THR A 140 -13.11 3.29 -24.31
CA THR A 140 -12.62 3.83 -25.58
C THR A 140 -11.51 4.83 -25.27
N GLY A 141 -10.27 4.43 -25.53
CA GLY A 141 -9.10 5.29 -25.38
C GLY A 141 -8.92 6.27 -26.56
N PRO A 142 -7.95 7.19 -26.46
CA PRO A 142 -7.53 8.01 -27.58
C PRO A 142 -7.21 7.16 -28.83
N GLY A 143 -7.68 7.61 -29.99
CA GLY A 143 -7.59 6.87 -31.26
C GLY A 143 -8.68 5.81 -31.45
N GLY A 144 -9.71 5.77 -30.59
CA GLY A 144 -10.90 4.93 -30.75
C GLY A 144 -10.73 3.48 -30.31
N ALA A 145 -9.53 3.11 -29.88
CA ALA A 145 -9.22 1.73 -29.53
C ALA A 145 -9.83 1.34 -28.18
N GLN A 146 -10.46 0.16 -28.12
CA GLN A 146 -10.98 -0.40 -26.87
C GLN A 146 -9.82 -0.90 -26.01
N ARG A 147 -9.82 -0.54 -24.73
CA ARG A 147 -8.76 -0.88 -23.77
C ARG A 147 -9.34 -1.26 -22.41
N ILE A 148 -8.59 -2.03 -21.64
CA ILE A 148 -8.94 -2.38 -20.27
C ILE A 148 -8.11 -1.52 -19.32
N LYS A 149 -8.75 -0.74 -18.46
CA LYS A 149 -8.06 0.05 -17.43
C LYS A 149 -7.32 -0.88 -16.47
N ARG A 150 -6.05 -0.56 -16.16
CA ARG A 150 -5.23 -1.33 -15.22
C ARG A 150 -5.85 -1.39 -13.82
N THR A 151 -6.42 -0.30 -13.34
CA THR A 151 -7.10 -0.20 -12.04
C THR A 151 -8.38 -1.03 -11.99
N ASN A 152 -9.19 -1.06 -13.06
CA ASN A 152 -10.34 -1.98 -13.14
C ASN A 152 -9.89 -3.44 -13.03
N TYR A 153 -8.83 -3.78 -13.77
CA TYR A 153 -8.24 -5.11 -13.72
C TYR A 153 -7.77 -5.47 -12.31
N LEU A 154 -6.95 -4.63 -11.67
CA LEU A 154 -6.42 -4.88 -10.32
C LEU A 154 -7.52 -4.92 -9.25
N ALA A 155 -8.51 -4.03 -9.33
CA ALA A 155 -9.63 -4.01 -8.41
C ALA A 155 -10.43 -5.31 -8.46
N GLU A 156 -10.76 -5.79 -9.67
CA GLU A 156 -11.44 -7.07 -9.83
C GLU A 156 -10.61 -8.22 -9.29
N LEU A 157 -9.31 -8.32 -9.63
CA LEU A 157 -8.44 -9.37 -9.09
C LEU A 157 -8.43 -9.38 -7.56
N ARG A 158 -8.40 -8.20 -6.94
CA ARG A 158 -8.46 -8.12 -5.48
C ARG A 158 -9.79 -8.59 -4.94
N ASN A 159 -10.88 -8.22 -5.59
CA ASN A 159 -12.21 -8.70 -5.22
C ASN A 159 -12.33 -10.23 -5.39
N ARG A 160 -11.64 -10.84 -6.36
CA ARG A 160 -11.62 -12.32 -6.50
C ARG A 160 -11.03 -13.01 -5.27
N ALA A 161 -9.97 -12.47 -4.69
CA ALA A 161 -9.39 -12.97 -3.44
C ALA A 161 -10.27 -12.67 -2.20
N LEU A 162 -11.27 -11.80 -2.30
CA LEU A 162 -12.24 -11.54 -1.24
C LEU A 162 -13.54 -12.35 -1.38
N ARG A 163 -13.79 -13.01 -2.52
CA ARG A 163 -15.03 -13.78 -2.78
C ARG A 163 -15.39 -14.79 -1.68
N PRO A 164 -14.44 -15.48 -1.01
CA PRO A 164 -14.82 -16.39 0.07
C PRO A 164 -15.54 -15.73 1.25
N LEU A 165 -15.41 -14.40 1.44
CA LEU A 165 -16.21 -13.65 2.42
C LEU A 165 -17.70 -13.62 2.05
N ASP A 166 -18.01 -13.59 0.75
CA ASP A 166 -19.38 -13.56 0.23
C ASP A 166 -20.00 -14.96 0.16
N GLU A 167 -19.19 -15.98 -0.11
CA GLU A 167 -19.61 -17.39 -0.18
C GLU A 167 -19.92 -17.97 1.20
N HIS A 168 -19.33 -17.42 2.26
CA HIS A 168 -19.52 -17.85 3.65
C HIS A 168 -19.94 -16.68 4.57
N PRO A 169 -21.13 -16.10 4.37
CA PRO A 169 -21.56 -14.89 5.09
C PRO A 169 -21.75 -15.08 6.61
N ASP A 170 -21.89 -16.34 7.03
CA ASP A 170 -21.98 -16.73 8.45
C ASP A 170 -20.63 -16.72 9.16
N ALA A 171 -19.52 -16.86 8.43
CA ALA A 171 -18.19 -16.70 8.98
C ALA A 171 -17.96 -15.22 9.31
N LYS A 172 -17.50 -14.94 10.53
CA LYS A 172 -17.16 -13.59 10.98
C LYS A 172 -15.68 -13.51 11.27
N TYR A 173 -15.04 -12.58 10.57
CA TYR A 173 -13.65 -12.20 10.78
C TYR A 173 -13.58 -10.86 11.50
N ASP A 174 -12.57 -10.69 12.35
CA ASP A 174 -12.25 -9.43 13.02
C ASP A 174 -11.37 -8.56 12.11
N ARG A 175 -10.42 -9.20 11.39
CA ARG A 175 -9.46 -8.52 10.51
C ARG A 175 -9.39 -9.14 9.13
N ILE A 176 -9.14 -8.30 8.13
CA ILE A 176 -8.69 -8.73 6.80
C ILE A 176 -7.25 -8.28 6.63
N LEU A 177 -6.33 -9.22 6.43
CA LEU A 177 -4.94 -8.94 6.07
C LEU A 177 -4.75 -9.14 4.58
N TYR A 178 -4.50 -8.05 3.85
CA TYR A 178 -4.12 -8.11 2.46
C TYR A 178 -2.60 -8.16 2.32
N LEU A 179 -2.08 -9.17 1.63
CA LEU A 179 -0.65 -9.42 1.47
C LEU A 179 -0.27 -9.47 -0.01
N ASN A 180 0.64 -8.58 -0.44
CA ASN A 180 1.23 -8.64 -1.78
C ASN A 180 2.43 -9.62 -1.81
N ASP A 181 3.11 -9.67 -2.95
CA ASP A 181 4.37 -10.38 -3.25
C ASP A 181 5.62 -9.77 -2.59
N VAL A 182 5.49 -9.25 -1.36
CA VAL A 182 6.59 -8.64 -0.61
C VAL A 182 7.28 -9.64 0.30
N ILE A 183 8.58 -9.48 0.55
CA ILE A 183 9.28 -10.16 1.62
C ILE A 183 8.93 -9.48 2.94
N PHE A 184 8.53 -10.26 3.95
CA PHE A 184 8.13 -9.79 5.28
C PHE A 184 8.64 -10.70 6.40
N ASP A 185 8.61 -10.20 7.63
CA ASP A 185 8.80 -10.95 8.88
C ASP A 185 7.42 -11.25 9.49
N PRO A 186 7.07 -12.52 9.78
CA PRO A 186 5.78 -12.87 10.39
C PRO A 186 5.49 -12.12 11.70
N ILE A 187 6.51 -11.80 12.50
CA ILE A 187 6.34 -11.05 13.75
C ILE A 187 5.95 -9.60 13.48
N ASP A 188 6.45 -9.00 12.40
CA ASP A 188 6.07 -7.64 12.02
C ASP A 188 4.59 -7.57 11.59
N VAL A 189 4.03 -8.66 11.06
CA VAL A 189 2.60 -8.76 10.77
C VAL A 189 1.76 -8.75 12.05
N LEU A 190 2.20 -9.44 13.11
CA LEU A 190 1.53 -9.40 14.42
C LEU A 190 1.50 -7.97 14.98
N HIS A 191 2.57 -7.21 14.79
CA HIS A 191 2.60 -5.80 15.17
C HIS A 191 1.64 -4.95 14.34
N LEU A 192 1.55 -5.20 13.03
CA LEU A 192 0.58 -4.52 12.18
C LEU A 192 -0.85 -4.76 12.67
N LEU A 193 -1.18 -6.03 12.95
CA LEU A 193 -2.51 -6.46 13.36
C LEU A 193 -2.88 -5.98 14.78
N PHE A 194 -2.00 -6.18 15.76
CA PHE A 194 -2.34 -6.11 17.18
C PHE A 194 -1.62 -5.01 17.97
N SER A 195 -0.65 -4.31 17.38
CA SER A 195 0.09 -3.23 18.08
C SER A 195 -0.15 -1.84 17.49
N THR A 196 -0.66 -1.73 16.25
CA THR A 196 -0.90 -0.43 15.62
C THR A 196 -2.01 0.32 16.34
N ASN A 197 -1.72 1.52 16.85
CA ASN A 197 -2.70 2.39 17.52
C ASN A 197 -3.48 1.66 18.63
N SER A 198 -2.77 0.88 19.46
CA SER A 198 -3.41 0.17 20.58
C SER A 198 -3.94 1.14 21.65
N ASP A 199 -5.12 0.84 22.17
CA ASP A 199 -5.72 1.54 23.29
C ASP A 199 -5.07 1.17 24.64
N GLU A 200 -5.60 1.71 25.74
CA GLU A 200 -5.10 1.45 27.10
C GLU A 200 -5.20 -0.03 27.52
N ASN A 201 -6.09 -0.81 26.89
CA ASN A 201 -6.25 -2.24 27.12
C ASN A 201 -5.36 -3.09 26.19
N GLY A 202 -4.60 -2.44 25.29
CA GLY A 202 -3.73 -3.11 24.33
C GLY A 202 -4.42 -3.55 23.04
N VAL A 203 -5.70 -3.20 22.84
CA VAL A 203 -6.45 -3.59 21.64
C VAL A 203 -6.17 -2.60 20.51
N ALA A 204 -5.79 -3.09 19.34
CA ALA A 204 -5.47 -2.25 18.20
C ALA A 204 -6.72 -1.57 17.59
N GLN A 205 -6.70 -0.24 17.50
CA GLN A 205 -7.83 0.56 17.05
C GLN A 205 -7.55 1.20 15.68
N TYR A 206 -8.05 0.63 14.60
CA TYR A 206 -7.93 1.20 13.25
C TYR A 206 -9.02 0.69 12.32
N ARG A 207 -9.36 1.51 11.32
CA ARG A 207 -10.09 1.07 10.12
C ARG A 207 -9.14 0.39 9.13
N ALA A 208 -7.92 0.91 9.01
CA ALA A 208 -6.84 0.28 8.27
C ALA A 208 -5.45 0.61 8.85
N ALA A 209 -4.54 -0.36 8.79
CA ALA A 209 -3.14 -0.22 9.18
C ALA A 209 -2.24 -0.80 8.09
N CYS A 210 -1.33 0.00 7.52
CA CYS A 210 -0.44 -0.43 6.44
C CYS A 210 1.02 -0.53 6.90
N ALA A 211 1.75 -1.49 6.34
CA ALA A 211 3.20 -1.54 6.41
C ALA A 211 3.85 -0.40 5.60
N VAL A 212 5.18 -0.36 5.60
CA VAL A 212 5.98 0.51 4.74
C VAL A 212 6.82 -0.34 3.80
N ASP A 213 6.60 -0.22 2.49
CA ASP A 213 7.31 -1.01 1.47
C ASP A 213 8.48 -0.28 0.82
N PHE A 214 9.44 -1.08 0.39
CA PHE A 214 10.72 -0.59 -0.11
C PHE A 214 11.11 -1.31 -1.40
N THR A 215 11.39 -0.53 -2.45
CA THR A 215 12.01 -1.05 -3.69
C THR A 215 13.51 -1.25 -3.53
N ASN A 216 14.13 -0.46 -2.66
CA ASN A 216 15.46 -0.71 -2.15
C ASN A 216 15.53 -0.25 -0.69
N ALA A 217 16.61 -0.57 0.01
CA ALA A 217 16.73 -0.38 1.46
C ALA A 217 16.53 1.06 2.00
N PHE A 218 16.36 2.08 1.16
CA PHE A 218 16.03 3.45 1.57
C PHE A 218 14.90 4.12 0.76
N LYS A 219 14.50 3.53 -0.37
CA LYS A 219 13.51 4.11 -1.29
C LYS A 219 12.13 3.47 -1.06
N PHE A 220 11.24 4.25 -0.46
CA PHE A 220 9.83 3.94 -0.27
C PHE A 220 9.12 3.74 -1.61
N TYR A 221 8.36 2.66 -1.76
CA TYR A 221 7.78 2.27 -3.03
C TYR A 221 6.39 2.86 -3.27
N ASP A 222 5.47 2.71 -2.31
CA ASP A 222 4.04 2.98 -2.47
C ASP A 222 3.66 4.47 -2.48
N THR A 223 4.14 5.16 -3.51
CA THR A 223 3.77 6.57 -3.76
C THR A 223 2.38 6.71 -4.37
N TYR A 224 1.88 5.66 -5.02
CA TYR A 224 0.64 5.72 -5.78
C TYR A 224 -0.60 5.53 -4.91
N ALA A 225 -0.55 4.74 -3.83
CA ALA A 225 -1.70 4.62 -2.92
C ALA A 225 -1.62 5.55 -1.71
N THR A 226 -0.41 5.93 -1.27
CA THR A 226 -0.22 6.65 0.01
C THR A 226 -0.51 8.14 -0.08
N ARG A 227 -1.44 8.63 0.74
CA ARG A 227 -1.76 10.07 0.89
C ARG A 227 -1.64 10.50 2.34
N ASP A 228 -1.03 11.65 2.58
CA ASP A 228 -0.92 12.22 3.92
C ASP A 228 -2.31 12.52 4.53
N LEU A 229 -2.36 12.88 5.81
CA LEU A 229 -3.62 13.14 6.52
C LEU A 229 -4.49 14.18 5.78
N ASN A 230 -3.90 15.19 5.15
CA ASN A 230 -4.62 16.21 4.40
C ASN A 230 -4.85 15.83 2.92
N GLY A 231 -4.61 14.57 2.54
CA GLY A 231 -4.80 14.04 1.20
C GLY A 231 -3.72 14.44 0.20
N TYR A 232 -2.58 15.01 0.63
CA TYR A 232 -1.47 15.28 -0.29
C TYR A 232 -0.72 13.99 -0.62
N GLY A 233 -0.23 13.90 -1.85
CA GLY A 233 0.80 12.92 -2.20
C GLY A 233 2.05 13.09 -1.33
N ILE A 234 2.87 12.05 -1.28
CA ILE A 234 4.14 12.11 -0.55
C ILE A 234 5.15 13.07 -1.21
N GLY A 235 6.27 13.31 -0.53
CA GLY A 235 7.43 14.00 -1.08
C GLY A 235 8.39 13.04 -1.76
N LEU A 236 9.69 13.31 -1.63
CA LEU A 236 10.70 12.36 -2.10
C LEU A 236 10.60 11.03 -1.35
N GLN A 237 10.89 9.94 -2.06
CA GLN A 237 10.74 8.54 -1.62
C GLN A 237 11.75 8.10 -0.54
N PHE A 238 12.34 9.01 0.23
CA PHE A 238 13.17 8.65 1.38
C PHE A 238 12.65 9.36 2.63
N PHE A 239 13.05 8.87 3.80
CA PHE A 239 12.55 9.37 5.08
C PHE A 239 12.65 10.90 5.20
N PRO A 240 11.62 11.60 5.73
CA PRO A 240 10.39 11.08 6.36
C PRO A 240 9.20 10.87 5.41
N TRP A 241 9.45 10.73 4.09
CA TRP A 241 8.47 10.50 3.02
C TRP A 241 7.49 11.65 2.78
N PHE A 242 6.78 12.12 3.81
CA PHE A 242 5.79 13.20 3.73
C PHE A 242 6.43 14.59 3.69
N THR A 243 5.73 15.52 3.04
CA THR A 243 6.14 16.92 2.93
C THR A 243 5.66 17.76 4.12
N THR A 244 5.94 19.07 4.09
CA THR A 244 5.42 20.04 5.06
C THR A 244 4.11 20.71 4.61
N ALA A 245 3.47 20.21 3.55
CA ALA A 245 2.22 20.76 3.03
C ALA A 245 1.04 20.57 4.01
N GLY A 246 0.03 21.44 3.90
CA GLY A 246 -1.11 21.46 4.82
C GLY A 246 -0.68 21.65 6.27
N THR A 247 -1.15 20.76 7.15
CA THR A 247 -0.77 20.75 8.57
C THR A 247 0.58 20.06 8.82
N GLY A 248 1.09 19.31 7.83
CA GLY A 248 2.29 18.48 7.94
C GLY A 248 2.18 17.39 9.01
N GLN A 249 0.97 16.97 9.39
CA GLN A 249 0.77 16.12 10.57
C GLN A 249 1.36 14.71 10.39
N SER A 250 1.16 14.06 9.24
CA SER A 250 1.77 12.75 8.96
C SER A 250 3.29 12.81 9.06
N ARG A 251 3.91 13.88 8.53
CA ARG A 251 5.35 14.10 8.66
C ARG A 251 5.79 14.28 10.11
N LYS A 252 5.02 15.01 10.92
CA LYS A 252 5.29 15.17 12.36
C LYS A 252 5.18 13.84 13.10
N ASP A 253 4.16 13.04 12.78
CA ASP A 253 3.97 11.71 13.37
C ASP A 253 5.14 10.78 13.00
N VAL A 254 5.61 10.80 11.74
CA VAL A 254 6.82 10.06 11.31
C VAL A 254 8.05 10.48 12.11
N LEU A 255 8.30 11.78 12.25
CA LEU A 255 9.46 12.28 13.01
C LEU A 255 9.36 12.01 14.51
N ALA A 256 8.14 11.95 15.05
CA ALA A 256 7.89 11.62 16.46
C ALA A 256 8.09 10.13 16.76
N GLY A 257 8.27 9.28 15.74
CA GLY A 257 8.50 7.84 15.93
C GLY A 257 7.24 7.07 16.30
N LYS A 258 6.07 7.53 15.86
CA LYS A 258 4.78 6.89 16.15
C LYS A 258 4.56 5.66 15.29
N ASP A 259 4.01 4.61 15.87
CA ASP A 259 3.43 3.45 15.16
C ASP A 259 2.15 3.79 14.41
N ALA A 260 1.39 4.76 14.90
CA ALA A 260 0.16 5.26 14.30
C ALA A 260 0.40 6.56 13.51
N VAL A 261 1.10 6.49 12.38
CA VAL A 261 1.25 7.66 11.50
C VAL A 261 -0.06 7.86 10.75
N ARG A 262 -0.80 8.91 11.12
CA ARG A 262 -2.09 9.24 10.51
C ARG A 262 -1.92 9.59 9.04
N VAL A 263 -2.67 8.91 8.18
CA VAL A 263 -2.68 9.08 6.73
C VAL A 263 -4.12 9.00 6.23
N ARG A 264 -4.39 9.49 5.02
CA ARG A 264 -5.72 9.35 4.42
C ARG A 264 -5.87 8.06 3.61
N SER A 265 -4.75 7.49 3.16
CA SER A 265 -4.67 6.18 2.51
C SER A 265 -3.23 5.66 2.53
N CYS A 266 -3.06 4.35 2.43
CA CYS A 266 -1.76 3.67 2.30
C CYS A 266 -1.97 2.24 1.78
N TRP A 267 -0.94 1.58 1.27
CA TRP A 267 -1.00 0.15 0.97
C TRP A 267 0.24 -0.57 1.49
N GLY A 268 1.42 -0.05 1.15
CA GLY A 268 2.69 -0.46 1.75
C GLY A 268 3.01 -1.95 1.63
N GLY A 269 2.53 -2.62 0.57
CA GLY A 269 2.73 -4.04 0.30
C GLY A 269 1.99 -5.01 1.23
N MET A 270 1.48 -4.53 2.36
CA MET A 270 0.72 -5.31 3.33
C MET A 270 -0.16 -4.35 4.15
N VAL A 271 -1.46 -4.66 4.22
CA VAL A 271 -2.44 -3.83 4.94
C VAL A 271 -3.42 -4.70 5.72
N ALA A 272 -3.69 -4.31 6.96
CA ALA A 272 -4.74 -4.88 7.78
C ALA A 272 -5.95 -3.94 7.78
N PHE A 273 -7.15 -4.47 7.57
CA PHE A 273 -8.42 -3.76 7.65
C PHE A 273 -9.27 -4.28 8.80
N ASP A 274 -10.09 -3.40 9.37
CA ASP A 274 -11.26 -3.80 10.14
C ASP A 274 -12.24 -4.53 9.20
N ALA A 275 -12.47 -5.81 9.46
CA ALA A 275 -13.23 -6.66 8.57
C ALA A 275 -14.73 -6.32 8.57
N THR A 276 -15.22 -5.53 9.54
CA THR A 276 -16.64 -5.14 9.60
C THR A 276 -17.06 -4.37 8.35
N TYR A 277 -16.19 -3.56 7.75
CA TYR A 277 -16.48 -2.79 6.52
C TYR A 277 -16.72 -3.68 5.30
N PHE A 278 -16.06 -4.84 5.25
CA PHE A 278 -16.10 -5.77 4.12
C PHE A 278 -17.17 -6.85 4.27
N GLN A 279 -17.74 -7.00 5.47
CA GLN A 279 -18.74 -8.01 5.83
C GLN A 279 -20.11 -7.39 6.19
N ARG A 280 -20.34 -6.10 5.88
CA ARG A 280 -21.65 -5.46 6.08
C ARG A 280 -22.70 -6.16 5.22
N ARG A 281 -23.88 -6.41 5.81
CA ARG A 281 -25.01 -7.02 5.09
C ARG A 281 -25.44 -6.17 3.90
N ASP A 282 -25.53 -4.87 4.12
CA ASP A 282 -25.90 -3.90 3.11
C ASP A 282 -24.63 -3.18 2.65
N ASN A 283 -24.29 -3.35 1.37
CA ASN A 283 -23.16 -2.70 0.69
C ASN A 283 -21.78 -2.97 1.34
N PRO A 284 -21.29 -4.23 1.30
CA PRO A 284 -19.93 -4.54 1.74
C PRO A 284 -18.90 -3.81 0.85
N VAL A 285 -17.87 -3.25 1.48
CA VAL A 285 -16.82 -2.52 0.77
C VAL A 285 -16.02 -3.47 -0.12
N ARG A 286 -15.80 -3.09 -1.38
CA ARG A 286 -15.03 -3.85 -2.38
C ARG A 286 -14.13 -2.89 -3.15
N PHE A 287 -13.05 -3.40 -3.73
CA PHE A 287 -12.15 -2.60 -4.56
C PHE A 287 -12.87 -2.13 -5.82
N ARG A 288 -12.58 -0.91 -6.25
CA ARG A 288 -13.12 -0.29 -7.45
C ARG A 288 -12.10 0.65 -8.07
N ALA A 289 -12.32 1.05 -9.32
CA ALA A 289 -11.57 2.12 -9.97
C ALA A 289 -12.42 3.40 -10.06
N ASP A 290 -11.74 4.51 -10.35
CA ASP A 290 -12.39 5.76 -10.73
C ASP A 290 -13.00 5.59 -12.15
N PRO A 291 -14.21 6.12 -12.43
CA PRO A 291 -14.79 6.06 -13.78
C PRO A 291 -14.01 6.89 -14.82
N ASP A 292 -13.27 7.92 -14.40
CA ASP A 292 -12.57 8.83 -15.30
C ASP A 292 -11.27 8.20 -15.85
N LEU A 293 -10.93 8.50 -17.11
CA LEU A 293 -9.78 7.88 -17.77
C LEU A 293 -8.43 8.46 -17.34
N PHE A 294 -8.34 9.78 -17.20
CA PHE A 294 -7.06 10.48 -16.98
C PHE A 294 -6.90 11.05 -15.57
N PHE A 295 -7.86 10.77 -14.68
CA PHE A 295 -7.80 11.11 -13.26
C PHE A 295 -7.83 9.86 -12.39
N ASP A 296 -7.34 8.76 -12.95
CA ASP A 296 -7.37 7.46 -12.31
C ASP A 296 -6.52 7.45 -11.03
N GLY A 297 -7.13 6.98 -9.94
CA GLY A 297 -6.46 6.75 -8.66
C GLY A 297 -6.18 5.27 -8.45
N SER A 298 -5.19 4.94 -7.63
CA SER A 298 -4.97 3.54 -7.23
C SER A 298 -6.22 2.97 -6.56
N GLU A 299 -6.63 1.76 -6.93
CA GLU A 299 -7.67 1.00 -6.23
C GLU A 299 -7.32 0.81 -4.75
N CYS A 300 -6.01 0.71 -4.45
CA CYS A 300 -5.49 0.65 -3.08
C CYS A 300 -5.59 1.99 -2.34
N CYS A 301 -5.74 3.12 -3.02
CA CYS A 301 -6.08 4.40 -2.38
C CYS A 301 -7.59 4.53 -2.20
N ILE A 302 -8.34 4.19 -3.24
CA ILE A 302 -9.80 4.35 -3.31
C ILE A 302 -10.51 3.54 -2.23
N ILE A 303 -10.04 2.32 -1.93
CA ILE A 303 -10.62 1.50 -0.85
C ILE A 303 -10.65 2.22 0.51
N HIS A 304 -9.67 3.11 0.78
CA HIS A 304 -9.65 3.91 2.00
C HIS A 304 -10.72 5.00 2.00
N ALA A 305 -11.04 5.55 0.82
CA ALA A 305 -12.13 6.50 0.66
C ALA A 305 -13.48 5.87 1.02
N ASP A 306 -13.63 4.57 0.80
CA ASP A 306 -14.89 3.82 1.00
C ASP A 306 -15.07 3.32 2.45
N ILE A 307 -14.01 3.26 3.25
CA ILE A 307 -14.07 2.94 4.68
C ILE A 307 -14.01 4.17 5.59
N GLN A 308 -13.69 5.35 5.08
CA GLN A 308 -13.63 6.59 5.87
C GLN A 308 -14.96 7.36 5.83
N ASP A 309 -15.21 8.18 6.85
CA ASP A 309 -16.38 9.04 6.87
C ASP A 309 -16.24 10.13 5.80
N SER A 310 -17.35 10.49 5.15
CA SER A 310 -17.33 11.56 4.16
C SER A 310 -16.90 12.88 4.81
N PRO A 311 -15.92 13.59 4.23
CA PRO A 311 -15.50 14.87 4.76
C PRO A 311 -16.68 15.85 4.75
N SER A 312 -16.94 16.51 5.88
CA SER A 312 -17.97 17.55 6.00
C SER A 312 -17.30 18.92 6.09
N LYS A 313 -17.97 19.97 5.57
CA LYS A 313 -17.45 21.36 5.63
C LYS A 313 -17.20 21.85 7.06
N GLU A 314 -17.86 21.24 8.04
CA GLU A 314 -17.87 21.69 9.44
C GLU A 314 -16.81 21.01 10.31
N LYS A 315 -16.27 19.85 9.89
CA LYS A 315 -15.23 19.14 10.67
C LYS A 315 -13.87 19.29 9.98
N PRO A 316 -12.87 19.93 10.62
CA PRO A 316 -11.50 19.90 10.12
C PRO A 316 -11.03 18.45 9.98
N VAL A 317 -10.02 18.22 9.14
CA VAL A 317 -9.46 16.89 8.81
C VAL A 317 -9.29 16.05 10.08
N ALA A 318 -10.30 15.23 10.36
CA ALA A 318 -10.36 14.37 11.51
C ALA A 318 -9.43 13.18 11.30
N ASP A 319 -9.09 12.49 12.38
CA ASP A 319 -8.40 11.22 12.28
C ASP A 319 -9.29 10.21 11.53
N PRO A 320 -8.90 9.73 10.33
CA PRO A 320 -9.70 8.79 9.57
C PRO A 320 -9.63 7.37 10.16
N GLY A 321 -8.80 7.12 11.18
CA GLY A 321 -8.53 5.78 11.69
C GLY A 321 -7.71 4.94 10.70
N ILE A 322 -6.94 5.59 9.83
CA ILE A 322 -6.06 4.95 8.85
C ILE A 322 -4.63 5.31 9.21
N TYR A 323 -3.80 4.30 9.42
CA TYR A 323 -2.44 4.47 9.90
C TYR A 323 -1.42 3.75 9.03
N MET A 324 -0.31 4.42 8.78
CA MET A 324 0.92 3.78 8.31
C MET A 324 1.77 3.43 9.53
N ASN A 325 2.32 2.22 9.59
CA ASN A 325 3.12 1.73 10.71
C ASN A 325 4.60 1.56 10.31
N PRO A 326 5.48 2.55 10.58
CA PRO A 326 6.87 2.49 10.11
C PRO A 326 7.79 1.52 10.87
N PHE A 327 7.28 0.86 11.92
CA PHE A 327 7.96 -0.28 12.54
C PHE A 327 7.84 -1.55 11.69
N VAL A 328 6.76 -1.69 10.92
CA VAL A 328 6.47 -2.81 10.03
C VAL A 328 6.99 -2.46 8.64
N ARG A 329 8.12 -3.07 8.23
CA ARG A 329 8.76 -2.75 6.95
C ARG A 329 8.96 -3.98 6.09
N VAL A 330 8.54 -3.87 4.84
CA VAL A 330 8.61 -4.96 3.85
C VAL A 330 9.41 -4.52 2.62
N ALA A 331 9.87 -5.45 1.81
CA ALA A 331 10.57 -5.11 0.57
C ALA A 331 10.29 -6.11 -0.56
N TYR A 332 10.46 -5.68 -1.79
CA TYR A 332 10.23 -6.53 -2.97
C TYR A 332 11.38 -7.50 -3.29
N ASP A 333 12.49 -7.42 -2.55
CA ASP A 333 13.60 -8.36 -2.67
C ASP A 333 14.27 -8.61 -1.31
N GLU A 334 14.86 -9.79 -1.17
CA GLU A 334 15.45 -10.24 0.10
C GLU A 334 16.63 -9.38 0.56
N ARG A 335 17.43 -8.88 -0.39
CA ARG A 335 18.59 -8.05 -0.09
C ARG A 335 18.12 -6.73 0.50
N SER A 336 17.17 -6.07 -0.13
CA SER A 336 16.58 -4.83 0.37
C SER A 336 15.98 -5.05 1.75
N HIS A 337 15.19 -6.12 1.94
CA HIS A 337 14.61 -6.47 3.24
C HIS A 337 15.67 -6.62 4.34
N ALA A 338 16.76 -7.36 4.07
CA ALA A 338 17.83 -7.57 5.04
C ALA A 338 18.54 -6.27 5.47
N TRP A 339 18.58 -5.26 4.60
CA TRP A 339 19.22 -3.98 4.88
C TRP A 339 18.31 -2.97 5.60
N LEU A 340 16.98 -3.16 5.61
CA LEU A 340 16.03 -2.20 6.22
C LEU A 340 16.32 -1.93 7.71
N GLY A 341 16.73 -2.97 8.45
CA GLY A 341 17.10 -2.83 9.86
C GLY A 341 18.33 -1.94 10.10
N VAL A 342 19.24 -1.89 9.12
CA VAL A 342 20.46 -1.07 9.18
C VAL A 342 20.18 0.35 8.71
N THR A 343 19.54 0.51 7.55
CA THR A 343 19.32 1.82 6.93
C THR A 343 18.43 2.73 7.77
N ARG A 344 17.40 2.17 8.44
CA ARG A 344 16.50 2.94 9.32
C ARG A 344 17.22 3.66 10.45
N ARG A 345 18.39 3.18 10.88
CA ARG A 345 19.17 3.79 11.96
C ARG A 345 19.65 5.21 11.60
N PHE A 346 19.84 5.50 10.31
CA PHE A 346 20.41 6.77 9.85
C PHE A 346 19.38 7.78 9.35
N GLU A 347 18.10 7.39 9.31
CA GLU A 347 17.01 8.17 8.73
C GLU A 347 16.85 9.56 9.36
N ARG A 348 17.17 9.73 10.64
CA ARG A 348 17.09 11.04 11.32
C ARG A 348 17.99 12.12 10.74
N LEU A 349 18.95 11.77 9.88
CA LEU A 349 19.80 12.73 9.17
C LEU A 349 19.12 13.31 7.93
N TYR A 350 18.11 12.62 7.39
CA TYR A 350 17.49 12.95 6.11
C TYR A 350 16.47 14.10 6.14
N PRO A 351 15.77 14.45 7.25
CA PRO A 351 14.65 15.40 7.23
C PRO A 351 14.97 16.78 6.65
N LEU A 352 16.18 17.31 6.91
CA LEU A 352 16.60 18.61 6.39
C LEU A 352 16.81 18.56 4.87
N ALA A 353 17.57 17.57 4.40
CA ALA A 353 17.81 17.33 2.99
C ALA A 353 16.49 17.02 2.24
N HIS A 354 15.64 16.18 2.83
CA HIS A 354 14.32 15.84 2.30
C HIS A 354 13.44 17.08 2.11
N ASN A 355 13.37 17.96 3.12
CA ASN A 355 12.53 19.15 3.06
C ASN A 355 13.02 20.13 1.98
N LEU A 356 14.33 20.36 1.89
CA LEU A 356 14.90 21.21 0.84
C LEU A 356 14.68 20.61 -0.55
N ALA A 357 15.06 19.35 -0.75
CA ALA A 357 15.00 18.71 -2.05
C ALA A 357 13.54 18.51 -2.52
N SER A 358 12.61 18.18 -1.62
CA SER A 358 11.19 18.07 -1.96
C SER A 358 10.60 19.40 -2.44
N ARG A 359 10.96 20.52 -1.78
CA ARG A 359 10.53 21.86 -2.23
C ARG A 359 11.11 22.21 -3.59
N LEU A 360 12.40 21.96 -3.80
CA LEU A 360 13.07 22.21 -5.09
C LEU A 360 12.48 21.37 -6.23
N ALA A 361 12.06 20.14 -5.94
CA ALA A 361 11.44 19.25 -6.91
C ALA A 361 9.93 19.51 -7.13
N GLY A 362 9.33 20.46 -6.40
CA GLY A 362 7.92 20.83 -6.52
C GLY A 362 6.96 19.80 -5.92
N PHE A 363 7.33 19.18 -4.79
CA PHE A 363 6.44 18.30 -4.03
C PHE A 363 5.72 19.04 -2.88
N PRO A 364 4.51 18.60 -2.51
CA PRO A 364 3.73 17.55 -3.18
C PRO A 364 3.17 18.06 -4.52
N ARG A 365 2.86 17.14 -5.44
CA ARG A 365 2.27 17.51 -6.73
C ARG A 365 0.85 18.06 -6.53
N TYR A 366 0.43 18.97 -7.40
CA TYR A 366 -0.89 19.58 -7.32
C TYR A 366 -1.98 18.59 -7.78
N ASN A 367 -2.92 18.30 -6.89
CA ASN A 367 -4.13 17.55 -7.20
C ASN A 367 -5.35 18.48 -7.08
N PRO A 368 -6.05 18.77 -8.19
CA PRO A 368 -7.21 19.65 -8.19
C PRO A 368 -8.41 19.07 -7.44
N ARG A 369 -8.53 17.74 -7.37
CA ARG A 369 -9.68 17.04 -6.76
C ARG A 369 -9.52 16.76 -5.27
N ARG A 370 -8.35 17.04 -4.70
CA ARG A 370 -7.99 16.65 -3.33
C ARG A 370 -8.97 17.16 -2.26
N SER A 371 -9.47 18.37 -2.46
CA SER A 371 -10.38 19.06 -1.54
C SER A 371 -11.84 18.97 -1.95
N GLU A 372 -12.18 18.14 -2.93
CA GLU A 372 -13.57 17.92 -3.31
C GLU A 372 -14.36 17.29 -2.17
N ILE A 373 -15.64 17.66 -2.12
CA ILE A 373 -16.59 17.16 -1.14
C ILE A 373 -17.59 16.26 -1.88
N PRO A 374 -17.82 15.03 -1.39
CA PRO A 374 -18.80 14.12 -1.99
C PRO A 374 -20.14 14.79 -2.24
N GLY A 375 -20.71 14.60 -3.43
CA GLY A 375 -22.01 15.17 -3.81
C GLY A 375 -21.95 16.62 -4.33
N GLN A 376 -20.80 17.29 -4.27
CA GLN A 376 -20.63 18.61 -4.88
C GLN A 376 -20.63 18.50 -6.41
N VAL A 377 -21.40 19.35 -7.10
CA VAL A 377 -21.27 19.50 -8.55
C VAL A 377 -20.06 20.36 -8.86
N VAL A 378 -19.12 19.83 -9.64
CA VAL A 378 -17.88 20.48 -10.05
C VAL A 378 -17.84 20.50 -11.58
N LYS A 379 -17.55 21.67 -12.14
CA LYS A 379 -17.25 21.83 -13.56
C LYS A 379 -15.80 21.46 -13.82
N GLU A 380 -15.59 20.43 -14.64
CA GLU A 380 -14.25 19.99 -15.02
C GLU A 380 -14.17 19.67 -16.51
N THR A 381 -13.00 19.87 -17.09
CA THR A 381 -12.70 19.43 -18.45
C THR A 381 -12.22 17.98 -18.39
N LEU A 382 -13.07 17.05 -18.85
CA LEU A 382 -12.78 15.62 -18.83
C LEU A 382 -12.80 15.04 -20.24
N TRP A 383 -12.06 13.95 -20.42
CA TRP A 383 -12.15 13.17 -21.65
C TRP A 383 -13.48 12.44 -21.69
N VAL A 384 -14.31 12.80 -22.67
CA VAL A 384 -15.56 12.12 -22.95
C VAL A 384 -15.32 11.19 -24.14
N SER A 385 -15.33 9.89 -23.86
CA SER A 385 -15.21 8.86 -24.88
C SER A 385 -16.38 8.93 -25.87
N ASP A 386 -16.07 8.81 -27.16
CA ASP A 386 -17.03 8.75 -28.24
C ASP A 386 -16.54 7.72 -29.27
N ALA A 387 -17.21 6.56 -29.32
CA ALA A 387 -16.86 5.48 -30.24
C ALA A 387 -17.17 5.81 -31.71
N THR A 388 -17.95 6.86 -31.97
CA THR A 388 -18.26 7.32 -33.33
C THR A 388 -17.22 8.32 -33.86
N ASP A 389 -16.45 8.95 -32.97
CA ASP A 389 -15.33 9.81 -33.33
C ASP A 389 -14.09 8.95 -33.63
N ALA A 390 -13.45 9.16 -34.79
CA ALA A 390 -12.21 8.47 -35.14
C ALA A 390 -11.05 8.73 -34.15
N ARG A 391 -11.13 9.81 -33.37
CA ARG A 391 -10.20 10.13 -32.27
C ARG A 391 -10.53 9.41 -30.97
N GLY A 392 -11.67 8.72 -30.89
CA GLY A 392 -12.17 7.99 -29.73
C GLY A 392 -12.83 8.85 -28.65
N GLY A 393 -12.93 10.17 -28.87
CA GLY A 393 -13.48 11.12 -27.90
C GLY A 393 -12.84 12.49 -27.99
N ALA A 394 -13.22 13.36 -27.06
CA ALA A 394 -12.63 14.69 -26.91
C ALA A 394 -12.73 15.19 -25.46
N PHE A 395 -11.86 16.14 -25.10
CA PHE A 395 -12.02 16.88 -23.85
C PHE A 395 -13.23 17.81 -23.94
N ARG A 396 -14.15 17.69 -22.98
CA ARG A 396 -15.34 18.52 -22.87
C ARG A 396 -15.50 19.01 -21.44
N GLU A 397 -16.01 20.23 -21.27
CA GLU A 397 -16.46 20.70 -19.96
C GLU A 397 -17.73 19.92 -19.59
N VAL A 398 -17.69 19.25 -18.44
CA VAL A 398 -18.80 18.46 -17.91
C VAL A 398 -19.08 18.85 -16.47
N ASP A 399 -20.36 18.84 -16.11
CA ASP A 399 -20.80 18.92 -14.72
C ASP A 399 -20.70 17.52 -14.11
N ARG A 400 -19.75 17.31 -13.20
CA ARG A 400 -19.53 16.04 -12.51
C ARG A 400 -19.94 16.17 -11.05
N VAL A 401 -20.60 15.15 -10.51
CA VAL A 401 -20.80 15.03 -9.06
C VAL A 401 -19.54 14.43 -8.44
N ALA A 402 -18.90 15.17 -7.55
CA ALA A 402 -17.67 14.75 -6.90
C ALA A 402 -17.86 13.50 -6.03
N GLY A 403 -16.92 12.57 -6.16
CA GLY A 403 -16.81 11.37 -5.32
C GLY A 403 -16.12 11.63 -3.98
N ASN A 404 -15.87 10.55 -3.24
CA ASN A 404 -15.13 10.54 -1.97
C ASN A 404 -13.62 10.37 -2.13
N ASP A 405 -13.16 10.05 -3.33
CA ASP A 405 -11.83 9.59 -3.71
C ASP A 405 -10.98 10.64 -4.42
N GLY A 406 -11.44 11.90 -4.52
CA GLY A 406 -10.69 12.96 -5.22
C GLY A 406 -9.25 13.19 -4.71
N PHE A 407 -8.93 12.83 -3.46
CA PHE A 407 -7.56 12.87 -2.92
C PHE A 407 -6.63 11.78 -3.47
N CYS A 408 -7.16 10.75 -4.10
CA CYS A 408 -6.43 9.71 -4.82
C CYS A 408 -6.08 10.11 -6.27
N ALA A 409 -6.68 11.19 -6.80
CA ALA A 409 -6.59 11.59 -8.21
C ALA A 409 -5.39 12.51 -8.56
N ASP A 410 -4.25 12.36 -7.89
CA ASP A 410 -3.01 13.08 -8.20
C ASP A 410 -2.17 12.40 -9.30
N GLY A 411 -2.62 11.24 -9.79
CA GLY A 411 -1.95 10.45 -10.82
C GLY A 411 -0.64 9.83 -10.34
N PHE A 412 0.06 9.11 -11.22
CA PHE A 412 1.35 8.52 -10.87
C PHE A 412 2.44 9.60 -10.80
N GLY A 413 2.67 10.16 -9.61
CA GLY A 413 3.68 11.21 -9.41
C GLY A 413 3.37 12.54 -10.11
N GLY A 414 2.07 12.85 -10.32
CA GLY A 414 1.61 14.00 -11.09
C GLY A 414 1.39 13.71 -12.58
N PHE A 415 1.67 12.50 -13.04
CA PHE A 415 1.36 12.08 -14.40
C PHE A 415 -0.09 11.61 -14.50
N ARG A 416 -0.83 12.17 -15.47
CA ARG A 416 -2.27 11.94 -15.67
C ARG A 416 -2.57 11.00 -16.84
N GLY A 417 -1.68 10.05 -17.10
CA GLY A 417 -1.89 9.04 -18.15
C GLY A 417 -2.98 8.05 -17.79
N LEU A 418 -3.55 7.46 -18.83
CA LEU A 418 -4.42 6.30 -18.72
C LEU A 418 -3.55 5.04 -18.74
N GLN A 419 -3.55 4.28 -17.65
CA GLN A 419 -2.86 2.99 -17.59
C GLN A 419 -3.79 1.86 -18.04
N VAL A 420 -3.35 1.08 -19.03
CA VAL A 420 -4.15 0.00 -19.62
C VAL A 420 -3.38 -1.31 -19.66
N ILE A 421 -4.08 -2.43 -19.66
CA ILE A 421 -3.48 -3.77 -19.79
C ILE A 421 -2.97 -3.97 -21.22
N VAL A 422 -1.78 -4.55 -21.36
CA VAL A 422 -1.27 -5.06 -22.64
C VAL A 422 -1.84 -6.45 -22.86
N GLU A 423 -2.86 -6.56 -23.70
CA GLU A 423 -3.58 -7.81 -23.95
C GLU A 423 -2.67 -8.87 -24.61
N ASP A 424 -1.90 -8.49 -25.64
CA ASP A 424 -0.97 -9.37 -26.36
C ASP A 424 0.48 -9.20 -25.88
N ARG A 425 0.72 -9.54 -24.61
CA ARG A 425 2.02 -9.32 -23.97
C ARG A 425 3.14 -10.14 -24.61
N GLN A 426 4.17 -9.46 -25.11
CA GLN A 426 5.40 -10.12 -25.59
C GLN A 426 6.30 -10.54 -24.42
N PRO A 427 7.14 -11.59 -24.58
CA PRO A 427 8.10 -11.99 -23.55
C PRO A 427 9.02 -10.83 -23.15
N GLY A 428 9.03 -10.47 -21.86
CA GLY A 428 9.85 -9.39 -21.32
C GLY A 428 9.23 -7.99 -21.37
N GLN A 429 8.04 -7.83 -21.95
CA GLN A 429 7.25 -6.60 -21.88
C GLN A 429 6.54 -6.48 -20.52
N ASP A 430 6.27 -5.26 -20.06
CA ASP A 430 5.39 -5.03 -18.92
C ASP A 430 3.95 -5.48 -19.22
N GLY A 431 3.18 -5.82 -18.18
CA GLY A 431 1.78 -6.25 -18.33
C GLY A 431 0.80 -5.10 -18.55
N TRP A 432 1.28 -3.87 -18.51
CA TRP A 432 0.50 -2.67 -18.73
C TRP A 432 1.32 -1.65 -19.51
N GLU A 433 0.62 -0.75 -20.18
CA GLU A 433 1.19 0.39 -20.88
C GLU A 433 0.48 1.67 -20.45
N GLU A 434 1.10 2.80 -20.76
CA GLU A 434 0.62 4.11 -20.41
C GLU A 434 0.27 4.90 -21.66
N ILE A 435 -1.00 5.31 -21.75
CA ILE A 435 -1.49 6.17 -22.82
C ILE A 435 -1.46 7.62 -22.29
N PRO A 436 -0.64 8.51 -22.89
CA PRO A 436 -0.57 9.89 -22.45
C PRO A 436 -1.91 10.61 -22.72
N MET A 437 -2.18 11.66 -21.95
CA MET A 437 -3.29 12.56 -22.27
C MET A 437 -3.10 13.12 -23.69
N PRO A 438 -4.14 13.09 -24.54
CA PRO A 438 -4.10 13.75 -25.84
C PRO A 438 -3.77 15.23 -25.69
N ALA A 439 -3.00 15.78 -26.62
CA ALA A 439 -2.81 17.22 -26.70
C ALA A 439 -4.17 17.88 -26.95
N THR A 440 -4.51 18.86 -26.11
CA THR A 440 -5.71 19.70 -26.25
C THR A 440 -5.63 20.62 -27.44
#